data_AF-A0A258Q5N6-F1
#
_entry.id   AF-A0A258Q5N6-F1
#
_cell.length_a   1.000
_cell.length_b   1.000
_cell.length_c   1.000
_cell.angle_alpha   90.00
_cell.angle_beta   90.00
_cell.angle_gamma   90.00
#
_symmetry.space_group_name_H-M   'P 1'
#
loop_
_entity.id
_entity.type
_entity.pdbx_description
1 polymer ?
#
loop_
_entity_poly.entity_id
_entity_poly.type
_entity_poly.pdbx_seq_one_letter_code
_entity_poly.pdbx_strand_id
1 'polypeptide(L)'
;MQNQQIAKQPLHVLSLAALGVVFGDIGTSPLYTMKEVFAVGHHPVALNIGNVYGILSLITWALILIVSIKYVAFIMRADNRGEGGIMALLALASRNSESNPLKQRKIMMLGILGACMFYADG
;
A
#
# COMPACT_ATOMS: atom_id res chain seq x y z
N MET A 1 -20.69 -36.57 13.04
CA MET A 1 -19.71 -35.51 13.36
C MET A 1 -18.47 -35.77 12.51
N GLN A 2 -18.41 -35.20 11.30
CA GLN A 2 -17.28 -35.37 10.38
C GLN A 2 -16.19 -34.37 10.77
N ASN A 3 -15.11 -34.91 11.32
CA ASN A 3 -13.92 -34.18 11.74
C ASN A 3 -13.21 -33.66 10.48
N GLN A 4 -13.46 -32.40 10.11
CA GLN A 4 -12.71 -31.76 9.03
C GLN A 4 -11.27 -31.53 9.52
N GLN A 5 -10.38 -32.43 9.13
CA GLN A 5 -8.95 -32.21 9.23
C GLN A 5 -8.60 -31.03 8.33
N ILE A 6 -8.41 -29.86 8.92
CA ILE A 6 -7.84 -28.70 8.21
C ILE A 6 -6.42 -29.11 7.81
N ALA A 7 -6.25 -29.47 6.54
CA ALA A 7 -4.95 -29.72 5.96
C ALA A 7 -4.08 -28.48 6.25
N LYS A 8 -3.01 -28.64 7.01
CA LYS A 8 -2.05 -27.57 7.29
C LYS A 8 -1.39 -27.19 5.96
N GLN A 9 -1.97 -26.22 5.27
CA GLN A 9 -1.39 -25.65 4.05
C GLN A 9 0.01 -25.16 4.40
N PRO A 10 1.02 -25.55 3.61
CA PRO A 10 2.37 -25.16 3.95
C PRO A 10 2.52 -23.64 3.81
N LEU A 11 3.24 -23.02 4.75
CA LEU A 11 3.36 -21.55 4.87
C LEU A 11 3.75 -20.88 3.54
N HIS A 12 4.61 -21.51 2.75
CA HIS A 12 5.06 -20.98 1.46
C HIS A 12 3.92 -20.86 0.43
N VAL A 13 2.94 -21.76 0.44
CA VAL A 13 1.76 -21.67 -0.44
C VAL A 13 0.87 -20.51 -0.02
N LEU A 14 0.66 -20.33 1.28
CA LEU A 14 -0.12 -19.21 1.82
C LEU A 14 0.57 -17.87 1.55
N SER A 15 1.88 -17.78 1.71
CA SER A 15 2.66 -16.57 1.39
C SER A 15 2.60 -16.24 -0.10
N LEU A 16 2.73 -17.22 -1.00
CA LEU A 16 2.61 -17.00 -2.43
C LEU A 16 1.20 -16.51 -2.81
N ALA A 17 0.16 -17.11 -2.22
CA ALA A 17 -1.22 -16.70 -2.42
C ALA A 17 -1.46 -15.26 -1.94
N ALA A 18 -0.98 -14.91 -0.75
CA ALA A 18 -1.09 -13.56 -0.20
C ALA A 18 -0.36 -12.52 -1.06
N LEU A 19 0.86 -12.83 -1.51
CA LEU A 19 1.60 -11.98 -2.45
C LEU A 19 0.82 -11.81 -3.76
N GLY A 20 0.24 -12.89 -4.29
CA GLY A 20 -0.59 -12.85 -5.50
C GLY A 20 -1.80 -11.93 -5.38
N VAL A 21 -2.49 -11.94 -4.23
CA VAL A 21 -3.63 -11.03 -3.97
C VAL A 21 -3.15 -9.58 -3.92
N VAL A 22 -2.08 -9.28 -3.17
CA VAL A 22 -1.57 -7.91 -3.00
C VAL A 22 -1.04 -7.33 -4.31
N PHE A 23 -0.23 -8.10 -5.06
CA PHE A 23 0.25 -7.65 -6.36
C PHE A 23 -0.86 -7.58 -7.40
N GLY A 24 -1.89 -8.42 -7.28
CA GLY A 24 -3.10 -8.36 -8.09
C GLY A 24 -3.85 -7.04 -7.90
N ASP A 25 -4.07 -6.63 -6.65
CA ASP A 25 -4.76 -5.39 -6.30
C ASP A 25 -4.02 -4.15 -6.83
N ILE A 26 -2.69 -4.09 -6.66
CA ILE A 26 -1.83 -3.03 -7.21
C ILE A 26 -1.97 -2.92 -8.75
N GLY A 27 -2.16 -4.05 -9.43
CA GLY A 27 -2.26 -4.12 -10.89
C GLY A 27 -3.62 -3.72 -11.47
N THR A 28 -4.70 -3.74 -10.67
CA THR A 28 -6.04 -3.38 -11.15
C THR A 28 -6.14 -1.91 -11.57
N SER A 29 -5.43 -1.03 -10.86
CA SER A 29 -5.45 0.42 -11.07
C SER A 29 -4.86 0.83 -12.44
N PRO A 30 -3.68 0.32 -12.86
CA PRO A 30 -3.21 0.49 -14.24
C PRO A 30 -4.16 -0.05 -15.31
N LEU A 31 -4.77 -1.22 -15.08
CA LEU A 31 -5.71 -1.81 -16.04
C LEU A 31 -6.97 -0.96 -16.22
N TYR A 32 -7.49 -0.40 -15.12
CA TYR A 32 -8.62 0.52 -15.18
C TYR A 32 -8.23 1.82 -15.89
N THR A 33 -7.05 2.36 -15.60
CA THR A 33 -6.51 3.54 -16.28
C THR A 33 -6.41 3.33 -17.79
N MET A 34 -5.90 2.17 -18.22
CA MET A 34 -5.82 1.81 -19.65
C MET A 34 -7.21 1.77 -20.30
N LYS A 35 -8.19 1.14 -19.63
CA LYS A 35 -9.58 1.10 -20.10
C LYS A 35 -10.17 2.51 -20.21
N GLU A 36 -9.93 3.37 -19.23
CA GLU A 36 -10.46 4.72 -19.21
C GLU A 36 -9.89 5.58 -20.35
N VAL A 37 -8.57 5.51 -20.58
CA VAL A 37 -7.88 6.31 -21.60
C VAL A 37 -8.29 5.93 -23.03
N PHE A 38 -8.56 4.65 -23.29
CA PHE A 38 -8.86 4.16 -24.64
C PHE A 38 -10.34 3.93 -24.94
N ALA A 39 -11.19 3.66 -23.94
CA ALA A 39 -12.55 3.17 -24.17
C ALA A 39 -13.68 3.99 -23.52
N VAL A 40 -13.41 4.75 -22.44
CA VAL A 40 -14.50 5.33 -21.61
C VAL A 40 -14.37 6.84 -21.37
N GLY A 41 -13.18 7.42 -21.58
CA GLY A 41 -12.91 8.84 -21.30
C GLY A 41 -13.64 9.83 -22.22
N HIS A 42 -13.82 11.06 -21.71
CA HIS A 42 -14.44 12.19 -22.42
C HIS A 42 -13.75 12.59 -23.74
N HIS A 43 -12.48 12.21 -23.92
CA HIS A 43 -11.73 12.31 -25.17
C HIS A 43 -10.83 11.07 -25.33
N PRO A 44 -11.35 9.97 -25.91
CA PRO A 44 -10.58 8.74 -26.02
C PRO A 44 -9.40 8.95 -26.96
N VAL A 45 -8.21 8.58 -26.48
CA VAL A 45 -6.99 8.66 -27.28
C VAL A 45 -7.09 7.62 -28.38
N ALA A 46 -6.77 8.00 -29.63
CA ALA A 46 -6.79 7.06 -30.74
C ALA A 46 -5.88 5.86 -30.45
N LEU A 47 -6.40 4.65 -30.66
CA LEU A 47 -5.67 3.39 -30.54
C LEU A 47 -4.60 3.29 -31.64
N ASN A 48 -3.44 3.88 -31.36
CA ASN A 48 -2.23 3.79 -32.17
C ASN A 48 -1.12 3.21 -31.30
N ILE A 49 -0.26 2.38 -31.90
CA ILE A 49 0.92 1.78 -31.28
C ILE A 49 1.76 2.84 -30.53
N GLY A 50 1.93 4.04 -31.11
CA GLY A 50 2.67 5.13 -30.46
C GLY A 50 2.03 5.61 -29.16
N ASN A 51 0.71 5.73 -29.12
CA ASN A 51 -0.03 6.15 -27.93
C ASN A 51 -0.04 5.06 -26.85
N VAL A 52 -0.15 3.79 -27.25
CA VAL A 52 -0.08 2.65 -26.35
C VAL A 52 1.27 2.62 -25.62
N TYR A 53 2.38 2.73 -26.34
CA TYR A 53 3.71 2.80 -25.71
C TYR A 53 3.91 4.05 -24.87
N GLY A 54 3.36 5.20 -25.29
CA GLY A 54 3.39 6.44 -24.50
C GLY A 54 2.69 6.28 -23.15
N ILE A 55 1.48 5.72 -23.13
CA ILE A 55 0.71 5.52 -21.90
C ILE A 55 1.33 4.45 -21.00
N LEU A 56 1.81 3.34 -21.57
CA LEU A 56 2.56 2.32 -20.82
C LEU A 56 3.80 2.89 -20.14
N SER A 57 4.54 3.75 -20.85
CA SER A 57 5.70 4.45 -20.30
C SER A 57 5.30 5.38 -19.15
N LEU A 58 4.24 6.18 -19.31
CA LEU A 58 3.73 7.07 -18.27
C LEU A 58 3.29 6.31 -17.01
N ILE A 59 2.56 5.20 -17.17
CA ILE A 59 2.16 4.34 -16.05
C ILE A 59 3.40 3.78 -15.34
N THR A 60 4.37 3.29 -16.11
CA THR A 60 5.61 2.71 -15.54
C THR A 60 6.39 3.75 -14.74
N TRP A 61 6.62 4.94 -15.31
CA TRP A 61 7.33 6.02 -14.63
C TRP A 61 6.56 6.56 -13.43
N ALA A 62 5.24 6.67 -13.52
CA ALA A 62 4.41 7.08 -12.38
C ALA A 62 4.52 6.08 -11.23
N LEU A 63 4.43 4.78 -11.49
CA LEU A 63 4.58 3.74 -10.45
C LEU A 63 5.97 3.79 -9.82
N ILE A 64 7.04 3.92 -10.62
CA ILE A 64 8.41 4.04 -10.12
C ILE A 64 8.56 5.26 -9.22
N LEU A 65 8.05 6.43 -9.63
CA LEU A 65 8.13 7.66 -8.84
C LEU A 65 7.31 7.57 -7.55
N ILE A 66 6.09 7.02 -7.61
CA ILE A 66 5.25 6.85 -6.43
C ILE A 66 5.92 5.89 -5.44
N VAL A 67 6.37 4.72 -5.87
CA VAL A 67 7.02 3.74 -4.99
C VAL A 67 8.34 4.29 -4.44
N SER A 68 9.17 4.92 -5.27
CA SER A 68 10.48 5.43 -4.82
C SER A 68 10.35 6.66 -3.91
N ILE A 69 9.51 7.62 -4.26
CA ILE A 69 9.42 8.89 -3.52
C ILE A 69 8.45 8.76 -2.34
N LYS A 70 7.20 8.34 -2.57
CA LYS A 70 6.20 8.26 -1.50
C LYS A 70 6.52 7.11 -0.54
N TYR A 71 6.82 5.92 -1.05
CA TYR A 71 7.00 4.75 -0.20
C TYR A 71 8.43 4.64 0.36
N VAL A 72 9.46 4.64 -0.47
CA VAL A 72 10.83 4.48 0.06
C VAL A 72 11.28 5.73 0.84
N ALA A 73 11.06 6.94 0.33
CA ALA A 73 11.54 8.12 1.04
C ALA A 73 10.71 8.48 2.29
N PHE A 74 9.43 8.12 2.38
CA PHE A 74 8.60 8.51 3.54
C PHE A 74 8.33 7.35 4.50
N ILE A 75 7.94 6.18 3.97
CA ILE A 75 7.54 5.02 4.78
C ILE A 75 8.76 4.25 5.29
N MET A 76 9.78 4.02 4.45
CA MET A 76 11.01 3.32 4.88
C MET A 76 11.97 4.21 5.69
N ARG A 77 11.87 5.54 5.60
CA ARG A 77 12.62 6.46 6.47
C ARG A 77 12.00 6.60 7.87
N ALA A 78 10.75 6.21 8.02
CA ALA A 78 10.04 6.13 9.29
C ALA A 78 10.29 4.79 10.01
N ASP A 79 11.56 4.38 10.04
CA ASP A 79 12.04 3.17 10.71
C ASP A 79 12.37 3.49 12.18
N ASN A 80 11.88 2.64 13.10
CA ASN A 80 12.36 2.60 14.49
C ASN A 80 13.08 1.28 14.76
N ARG A 81 14.40 1.24 14.55
CA ARG A 81 15.25 0.06 14.83
C ARG A 81 14.80 -1.23 14.12
N GLY A 82 14.45 -1.14 12.84
CA GLY A 82 14.14 -2.30 12.00
C GLY A 82 12.68 -2.72 11.99
N GLU A 83 11.82 -2.08 12.78
CA GLU A 83 10.37 -2.14 12.57
C GLU A 83 9.95 -0.93 11.75
N GLY A 84 9.49 -1.16 10.51
CA GLY A 84 8.93 -0.13 9.64
C GLY A 84 7.41 -0.07 9.78
N GLY A 85 6.83 1.13 9.65
CA GLY A 85 5.38 1.33 9.53
C GLY A 85 4.74 2.18 10.64
N ILE A 86 3.40 2.23 10.65
CA ILE A 86 2.61 3.06 11.57
C ILE A 86 2.89 2.74 13.05
N MET A 87 3.16 1.46 13.39
CA MET A 87 3.47 1.05 14.77
C MET A 87 4.84 1.56 15.23
N ALA A 88 5.83 1.60 14.35
CA ALA A 88 7.16 2.14 14.63
C ALA A 88 7.14 3.67 14.84
N LEU A 89 6.34 4.37 14.03
CA LEU A 89 6.08 5.80 14.19
C LEU A 89 5.37 6.12 15.51
N LEU A 90 4.39 5.30 15.92
CA LEU A 90 3.72 5.45 17.21
C LEU A 90 4.69 5.26 18.38
N ALA A 91 5.58 4.26 18.28
CA ALA A 91 6.60 3.99 19.29
C ALA A 91 7.62 5.14 19.41
N LEU A 92 8.13 5.68 18.29
CA LEU A 92 9.05 6.83 18.28
C LEU A 92 8.40 8.11 18.82
N ALA A 93 7.17 8.40 18.38
CA ALA A 93 6.47 9.61 18.76
C ALA A 93 6.01 9.60 20.23
N SER A 94 5.70 8.42 20.79
CA SER A 94 5.48 8.25 22.24
C SER A 94 6.77 8.53 23.03
N ARG A 95 7.92 8.02 22.55
CA ARG A 95 9.21 8.14 23.23
C ARG A 95 9.74 9.58 23.25
N ASN A 96 9.52 10.36 22.20
CA ASN A 96 9.94 11.76 22.12
C ASN A 96 8.98 12.74 22.84
N SER A 97 7.89 12.23 23.42
CA SER A 97 6.85 13.02 24.09
C SER A 97 6.72 12.72 25.59
N GLU A 98 7.63 11.92 26.18
CA GLU A 98 7.62 11.60 27.61
C GLU A 98 7.69 12.82 28.53
N SER A 99 8.23 13.94 28.04
CA SER A 99 8.32 15.20 28.80
C SER A 99 6.97 15.92 28.94
N ASN A 100 5.94 15.56 28.17
CA ASN A 100 4.65 16.26 28.23
C ASN A 100 3.44 15.31 27.98
N PRO A 101 2.69 14.94 29.04
CA PRO A 101 1.65 13.90 28.97
C PRO A 101 0.47 14.26 28.06
N LEU A 102 0.17 15.56 27.87
CA LEU A 102 -0.86 16.01 26.95
C LEU A 102 -0.49 15.79 25.48
N LYS A 103 0.79 15.98 25.14
CA LYS A 103 1.31 15.79 23.78
C LYS A 103 1.40 14.29 23.46
N GLN A 104 1.75 13.47 24.46
CA GLN A 104 1.78 12.02 24.34
C GLN A 104 0.39 11.44 24.07
N ARG A 105 -0.63 11.93 24.80
CA ARG A 105 -2.02 11.51 24.59
C ARG A 105 -2.56 11.90 23.21
N LYS A 106 -2.22 13.09 22.69
CA LYS A 106 -2.60 13.51 21.33
C LYS A 106 -1.96 12.62 20.26
N ILE A 107 -0.68 12.30 20.41
CA ILE A 107 0.05 11.42 19.47
C ILE A 107 -0.54 10.00 19.50
N MET A 108 -0.82 9.45 20.69
CA MET A 108 -1.48 8.14 20.83
C MET A 108 -2.86 8.12 20.16
N MET A 109 -3.69 9.13 20.39
CA MET A 109 -5.01 9.22 19.75
C MET A 109 -4.90 9.25 18.22
N LEU A 110 -3.93 10.00 17.69
CA LEU A 110 -3.69 10.12 16.25
C LEU A 110 -3.19 8.78 15.66
N GLY A 111 -2.33 8.06 16.39
CA GLY A 111 -1.87 6.73 16.00
C GLY A 111 -2.94 5.64 16.04
N ILE A 112 -3.79 5.64 17.07
CA ILE A 112 -4.95 4.74 17.14
C ILE A 112 -5.90 5.01 15.99
N LEU A 113 -6.18 6.28 15.69
CA LEU A 113 -6.98 6.66 14.52
C LEU A 113 -6.38 6.16 13.21
N GLY A 114 -5.05 6.33 13.02
CA GLY A 114 -4.34 5.82 11.86
C GLY A 114 -4.39 4.29 11.74
N ALA A 115 -4.24 3.58 12.87
CA ALA A 115 -4.34 2.12 12.91
C ALA A 115 -5.77 1.63 12.59
N CYS A 116 -6.80 2.31 13.11
CA CYS A 116 -8.19 2.00 12.79
C CYS A 116 -8.53 2.29 11.33
N MET A 117 -8.05 3.40 10.76
CA MET A 117 -8.26 3.74 9.35
C MET A 117 -7.56 2.74 8.42
N PHE A 118 -6.32 2.33 8.74
CA PHE A 118 -5.63 1.28 8.00
C PHE A 118 -6.33 -0.08 8.12
N TYR A 119 -6.83 -0.43 9.30
CA TYR A 119 -7.59 -1.66 9.51
C TYR A 119 -8.98 -1.64 8.86
N ALA A 120 -9.55 -0.45 8.63
CA ALA A 120 -10.85 -0.28 7.97
C ALA A 120 -10.74 -0.18 6.44
N ASP A 121 -9.55 0.11 5.91
CA ASP A 121 -9.24 0.16 4.47
C ASP A 121 -8.80 -1.20 3.91
N GLY A 122 -8.56 -2.18 4.80
CA GLY A 122 -8.18 -3.57 4.47
C GLY A 122 -9.35 -4.54 4.43
#